data_AF-A0A4R4V2T5-F1
#
_entry.id   AF-A0A4R4V2T5-F1
#
_cell.length_a   1.000
_cell.length_b   1.000
_cell.length_c   1.000
_cell.angle_alpha   90.00
_cell.angle_beta   90.00
_cell.angle_gamma   90.00
#
_symmetry.space_group_name_H-M   'P 1'
#
loop_
_entity.id
_entity.type
_entity.pdbx_description
1 polymer ?
#
loop_
_entity_poly.entity_id
_entity_poly.type
_entity_poly.pdbx_seq_one_letter_code
_entity_poly.pdbx_strand_id
1 'polypeptide(L)'
;MRMFVHRSRAGSPTAHGTDHREFQSRLDAYAVGDLDDVDWLMMRTHLAECADCQADLRRPELWNRAAPQRITADHEVLRHPHRETAPGWTLMLGIVLVASLVAFGIGYAWGGI
;
A
#
# COMPACT_ATOMS: atom_id res chain seq x y z
N MET A 1 -17.67 -28.16 15.04
CA MET A 1 -17.06 -27.79 16.33
C MET A 1 -15.89 -26.85 16.07
N ARG A 2 -16.03 -25.58 16.44
CA ARG A 2 -15.00 -24.54 16.34
C ARG A 2 -14.24 -24.51 17.67
N MET A 3 -12.92 -24.44 17.63
CA MET A 3 -12.11 -24.07 18.79
C MET A 3 -11.01 -23.12 18.34
N PHE A 4 -11.33 -21.83 18.35
CA PHE A 4 -10.34 -20.76 18.28
C PHE A 4 -9.88 -20.50 19.71
N VAL A 5 -8.66 -20.92 20.03
CA VAL A 5 -8.01 -20.57 21.29
C VAL A 5 -7.46 -19.16 21.15
N HIS A 6 -8.24 -18.15 21.56
CA HIS A 6 -7.73 -16.81 21.82
C HIS A 6 -6.96 -16.86 23.15
N ARG A 7 -5.62 -16.85 23.08
CA ARG A 7 -4.76 -16.65 24.23
C ARG A 7 -4.70 -15.14 24.52
N SER A 8 -5.57 -14.69 25.41
CA SER A 8 -5.58 -13.33 25.95
C SER A 8 -4.29 -13.08 26.73
N ARG A 9 -3.41 -12.22 26.20
CA ARG A 9 -2.30 -11.64 26.95
C ARG A 9 -2.81 -10.36 27.59
N ALA A 10 -2.95 -10.40 28.91
CA ALA A 10 -3.20 -9.21 29.72
C ALA A 10 -1.98 -8.27 29.59
N GLY A 11 -2.13 -7.19 28.82
CA GLY A 11 -1.22 -6.05 28.78
C GLY A 11 -1.80 -4.91 29.61
N SER A 12 -1.02 -4.39 30.56
CA SER A 12 -1.37 -3.28 31.44
C SER A 12 -1.82 -2.02 30.66
N PRO A 13 -2.88 -1.32 31.09
CA PRO A 13 -3.51 -0.23 30.32
C PRO A 13 -2.76 1.13 30.35
N THR A 14 -1.50 1.20 30.79
CA THR A 14 -0.78 2.48 30.97
C THR A 14 0.43 2.69 30.06
N ALA A 15 0.87 1.68 29.29
CA ALA A 15 1.98 1.82 28.34
C ALA A 15 1.54 2.34 26.96
N HIS A 16 0.26 2.17 26.59
CA HIS A 16 -0.22 2.52 25.24
C HIS A 16 -0.37 4.03 24.98
N GLY A 17 -0.40 4.88 26.01
CA GLY A 17 -0.66 6.32 25.83
C GLY A 17 0.53 7.12 25.28
N THR A 18 1.76 6.76 25.67
CA THR A 18 2.99 7.43 25.20
C THR A 18 3.40 6.94 23.81
N ASP A 19 3.30 5.63 23.59
CA ASP A 19 3.67 4.99 22.32
C ASP A 19 2.71 5.43 21.21
N HIS A 20 1.41 5.51 21.49
CA HIS A 20 0.41 5.87 20.49
C HIS A 20 0.61 7.29 19.94
N ARG A 21 0.96 8.27 20.77
CA ARG A 21 1.22 9.65 20.32
C ARG A 21 2.48 9.74 19.46
N GLU A 22 3.47 8.93 19.77
CA GLU A 22 4.70 8.81 18.99
C GLU A 22 4.41 8.24 17.59
N PHE A 23 3.62 7.17 17.51
CA PHE A 23 3.17 6.62 16.24
C PHE A 23 2.31 7.62 15.46
N GLN A 24 1.40 8.36 16.10
CA GLN A 24 0.61 9.39 15.42
C GLN A 24 1.49 10.45 14.71
N SER A 25 2.59 10.88 15.35
CA SER A 25 3.50 11.86 14.75
C SER A 25 4.23 11.34 13.50
N ARG A 26 4.37 10.02 13.37
CA ARG A 26 5.08 9.35 12.26
C ARG A 26 4.13 8.82 11.17
N LEU A 27 2.82 9.01 11.31
CA LEU A 27 1.81 8.50 10.36
C LEU A 27 1.94 9.09 8.95
N ASP A 28 2.25 10.39 8.86
CA ASP A 28 2.40 11.07 7.56
C ASP A 28 3.62 10.53 6.81
N ALA A 29 4.76 10.41 7.50
CA ALA A 29 5.96 9.80 6.96
C ALA A 29 5.73 8.34 6.52
N TYR A 30 4.90 7.58 7.26
CA TYR A 30 4.50 6.23 6.84
C TYR A 30 3.63 6.22 5.59
N ALA A 31 2.72 7.19 5.46
CA ALA A 31 1.84 7.32 4.29
C ALA A 31 2.61 7.65 3.00
N VAL A 32 3.68 8.45 3.10
CA VAL A 32 4.56 8.78 1.97
C VAL A 32 5.71 7.79 1.76
N GLY A 33 5.91 6.84 2.69
CA GLY A 33 6.96 5.82 2.61
C GLY A 33 8.35 6.30 3.01
N ASP A 34 8.45 7.34 3.83
CA ASP A 34 9.70 7.99 4.29
C ASP A 34 10.12 7.52 5.69
N LEU A 35 9.89 6.24 6.02
CA LEU A 35 10.36 5.60 7.25
C LEU A 35 11.52 4.66 6.93
N ASP A 36 12.47 4.54 7.87
CA ASP A 36 13.44 3.45 7.82
C ASP A 36 12.76 2.08 8.02
N ASP A 37 13.46 1.00 7.67
CA ASP A 37 12.90 -0.37 7.68
C ASP A 37 12.40 -0.82 9.08
N VAL A 38 13.07 -0.37 10.14
CA VAL A 38 12.74 -0.75 11.53
C VAL A 38 11.49 0.01 11.97
N ASP A 39 11.46 1.31 11.72
CA ASP A 39 10.31 2.17 11.99
C ASP A 39 9.09 1.77 11.16
N TRP A 40 9.28 1.38 9.90
CA TRP A 40 8.22 0.89 9.03
C TRP A 40 7.58 -0.39 9.60
N LEU A 41 8.40 -1.33 10.06
CA LEU A 41 7.93 -2.58 10.65
C LEU A 41 7.20 -2.33 11.98
N MET A 42 7.72 -1.44 12.82
CA MET A 42 7.06 -1.04 14.07
C MET A 42 5.71 -0.38 13.79
N MET A 43 5.66 0.58 12.87
CA MET A 43 4.43 1.27 12.48
C MET A 43 3.40 0.28 11.91
N ARG A 44 3.82 -0.64 11.05
CA ARG A 44 2.92 -1.68 10.49
C ARG A 44 2.35 -2.60 11.57
N THR A 45 3.15 -2.94 12.58
CA THR A 45 2.68 -3.74 13.73
C THR A 45 1.67 -2.96 14.56
N HIS A 46 1.96 -1.69 14.86
CA HIS A 46 1.04 -0.81 15.59
C HIS A 46 -0.29 -0.61 14.84
N LEU A 47 -0.26 -0.42 13.53
CA LEU A 47 -1.46 -0.28 12.69
C LEU A 47 -2.33 -1.55 12.63
N ALA A 48 -1.74 -2.73 12.89
CA ALA A 48 -2.50 -3.97 12.99
C ALA A 48 -3.28 -4.06 14.31
N GLU A 49 -2.81 -3.38 15.36
CA GLU A 49 -3.38 -3.40 16.70
C GLU A 49 -4.24 -2.17 17.01
N CYS A 50 -4.01 -1.04 16.32
CA CYS A 50 -4.64 0.24 16.61
C CYS A 50 -5.61 0.72 15.52
N ALA A 51 -6.92 0.61 15.81
CA ALA A 51 -7.99 1.03 14.90
C ALA A 51 -8.03 2.54 14.65
N ASP A 52 -7.66 3.36 15.64
CA ASP A 52 -7.68 4.83 15.52
C ASP A 52 -6.62 5.32 14.52
N CYS A 53 -5.37 4.86 14.65
CA CYS A 53 -4.32 5.16 13.67
C CYS A 53 -4.64 4.64 12.27
N GLN A 54 -5.34 3.50 12.17
CA GLN A 54 -5.81 2.99 10.88
C GLN A 54 -6.91 3.86 10.27
N ALA A 55 -7.81 4.40 11.09
CA ALA A 55 -8.88 5.29 10.65
C ALA A 55 -8.33 6.62 10.13
N ASP A 56 -7.28 7.16 10.76
CA ASP A 56 -6.61 8.38 10.32
C ASP A 56 -5.91 8.21 8.96
N LEU A 57 -5.23 7.07 8.72
CA LEU A 57 -4.66 6.77 7.39
C LEU A 57 -5.70 6.62 6.29
N ARG A 58 -6.89 6.10 6.63
CA ARG A 58 -7.98 5.92 5.68
C ARG A 58 -8.76 7.19 5.41
N ARG A 59 -8.61 8.21 6.26
CA ARG A 59 -9.34 9.47 6.13
C ARG A 59 -8.81 10.17 4.86
N PRO A 60 -9.62 10.27 3.79
CA PRO A 60 -9.23 11.08 2.65
C PRO A 60 -9.05 12.50 3.16
N GLU A 61 -7.97 13.16 2.75
CA GLU A 61 -7.82 14.60 2.98
C GLU A 61 -9.11 15.26 2.52
N LEU A 62 -9.81 15.93 3.44
CA LEU A 62 -11.14 16.45 3.16
C LEU A 62 -10.99 17.43 2.01
N TRP A 63 -11.37 17.00 0.80
CA TRP A 63 -11.45 17.88 -0.36
C TRP A 63 -12.15 19.14 0.11
N ASN A 64 -11.45 20.27 -0.01
CA ASN A 64 -11.91 21.55 0.47
C ASN A 64 -13.19 21.94 -0.29
N ARG A 65 -14.35 21.45 0.16
CA ARG A 65 -15.67 21.72 -0.43
C ARG A 65 -16.08 23.19 -0.25
N ALA A 66 -15.25 23.99 0.41
CA ALA A 66 -15.49 25.39 0.74
C ALA A 66 -14.54 26.36 0.03
N ALA A 67 -13.84 25.94 -1.04
CA ALA A 67 -13.31 26.90 -2.00
C ALA A 67 -14.39 27.15 -3.08
N PRO A 68 -15.24 28.18 -2.97
CA PRO A 68 -16.10 28.60 -4.07
C PRO A 68 -15.18 29.06 -5.20
N GLN A 69 -14.89 28.13 -6.12
CA GLN A 69 -14.27 28.44 -7.38
C GLN A 69 -15.26 29.36 -8.10
N ARG A 70 -14.92 30.65 -8.22
CA ARG A 70 -15.61 31.51 -9.18
C ARG A 70 -15.35 30.88 -10.54
N ILE A 71 -16.37 30.27 -11.12
CA ILE A 71 -16.33 29.72 -12.48
C ILE A 71 -16.20 30.93 -13.41
N THR A 72 -14.98 31.36 -13.68
CA THR A 72 -14.69 32.11 -14.90
C THR A 72 -14.75 31.08 -16.02
N ALA A 73 -15.78 31.18 -16.86
CA ALA A 73 -15.90 30.37 -18.05
C ALA A 73 -14.82 30.81 -19.04
N ASP A 74 -13.59 30.33 -18.84
CA ASP A 74 -12.65 30.14 -19.94
C ASP A 74 -12.85 28.70 -20.43
N HIS A 75 -13.45 28.57 -21.61
CA HIS A 75 -13.25 27.40 -22.47
C HIS A 75 -11.72 27.17 -22.58
N GLU A 76 -11.19 25.95 -22.51
CA GLU A 76 -11.32 24.93 -23.55
C GLU A 76 -11.29 23.51 -22.98
N VAL A 77 -12.27 22.71 -23.40
CA VAL A 77 -12.29 21.26 -23.16
C VAL A 77 -11.32 20.60 -24.13
N LEU A 78 -10.05 20.41 -23.73
CA LEU A 78 -9.20 19.42 -24.39
C LEU A 78 -9.49 18.03 -23.80
N ARG A 79 -10.56 17.43 -24.31
CA ARG A 79 -10.85 16.00 -24.15
C ARG A 79 -9.77 15.22 -24.90
N HIS A 80 -8.78 14.70 -24.17
CA HIS A 80 -7.93 13.61 -24.64
C HIS A 80 -7.99 12.45 -23.64
N PRO A 81 -8.71 11.36 -23.95
CA PRO A 81 -8.57 10.13 -23.20
C PRO A 81 -7.34 9.39 -23.75
N HIS A 82 -6.13 9.75 -23.31
CA HIS A 82 -4.96 8.90 -23.59
C HIS A 82 -4.88 7.80 -22.54
N ARG A 83 -5.79 6.82 -22.65
CA ARG A 83 -5.58 5.51 -22.05
C ARG A 83 -4.54 4.83 -22.93
N GLU A 84 -3.27 4.98 -22.57
CA GLU A 84 -2.17 4.22 -23.17
C GLU A 84 -2.35 2.75 -22.77
N THR A 85 -3.18 2.03 -23.52
CA THR A 85 -3.11 0.57 -23.60
C THR A 85 -1.69 0.25 -24.06
N ALA A 86 -0.87 -0.28 -23.15
CA ALA A 86 0.49 -0.71 -23.48
C ALA A 86 0.45 -1.54 -24.79
N PRO A 87 1.30 -1.22 -25.77
CA PRO A 87 1.26 -1.85 -27.09
C PRO A 87 1.39 -3.36 -26.93
N GLY A 88 0.48 -4.14 -27.53
CA GLY A 88 0.35 -5.60 -27.30
C GLY A 88 1.62 -6.44 -27.51
N TRP A 89 2.68 -5.86 -28.06
CA TRP A 89 4.02 -6.43 -28.10
C TRP A 89 4.67 -6.61 -26.71
N THR A 90 4.35 -5.77 -25.72
CA THR A 90 4.89 -5.93 -24.36
C THR A 90 4.39 -7.20 -23.68
N LEU A 91 3.12 -7.57 -23.93
CA LEU A 91 2.55 -8.84 -23.49
C LEU A 91 3.26 -10.03 -24.16
N MET A 92 3.56 -9.94 -25.46
CA MET A 92 4.27 -11.01 -26.18
C MET A 92 5.69 -11.20 -25.65
N LEU A 93 6.42 -10.11 -25.36
CA LEU A 93 7.74 -10.17 -24.75
C LEU A 93 7.72 -10.84 -23.37
N GLY A 94 6.72 -10.51 -22.55
CA GLY A 94 6.53 -11.16 -21.24
C GLY A 94 6.30 -12.66 -21.37
N ILE A 95 5.44 -13.10 -22.30
CA ILE A 95 5.13 -14.52 -22.52
C ILE A 95 6.38 -15.29 -22.99
N VAL A 96 7.12 -14.75 -23.96
CA VAL A 96 8.34 -15.39 -24.49
C VAL A 96 9.42 -15.53 -23.41
N LEU A 97 9.57 -14.52 -22.55
CA LEU A 97 10.55 -14.54 -21.46
C LEU A 97 10.21 -15.60 -20.41
N VAL A 98 8.94 -15.71 -20.01
CA VAL A 98 8.47 -16.75 -19.09
C VAL A 98 8.65 -18.15 -19.69
N ALA A 99 8.28 -18.35 -20.96
CA ALA A 99 8.45 -19.63 -21.64
C ALA A 99 9.93 -20.06 -21.72
N SER A 100 10.83 -19.10 -22.01
CA SER A 100 12.27 -19.34 -22.06
C SER A 100 12.84 -19.75 -20.70
N LEU A 101 12.44 -19.06 -19.62
CA LEU A 101 12.83 -19.38 -18.24
C LEU A 101 12.36 -20.77 -17.82
N VAL A 102 11.12 -21.13 -18.15
CA VAL A 102 10.55 -22.46 -17.85
C VAL A 102 11.28 -23.55 -18.63
N ALA A 103 11.51 -23.36 -19.93
CA ALA A 103 12.25 -24.30 -20.76
C ALA A 103 13.69 -24.49 -20.26
N PHE A 104 14.36 -23.39 -19.88
CA PHE A 104 15.71 -23.45 -19.33
C PHE A 104 15.75 -24.12 -17.96
N GLY A 105 14.80 -23.81 -17.07
CA GLY A 105 14.70 -24.42 -15.74
C GLY A 105 14.39 -25.92 -15.79
N ILE A 106 13.49 -26.35 -16.67
CA ILE A 106 13.20 -27.77 -16.92
C ILE A 106 14.42 -28.47 -17.53
N GLY A 107 15.11 -27.82 -18.47
CA GLY A 107 16.36 -28.32 -19.05
C GLY A 107 17.46 -28.50 -18.01
N TYR A 108 17.60 -27.57 -17.06
CA TYR A 108 18.55 -27.66 -15.96
C TYR A 108 18.21 -28.76 -14.95
N ALA A 109 16.92 -29.01 -14.71
CA ALA A 109 16.47 -30.04 -13.78
C ALA A 109 16.61 -31.47 -14.33
N TRP A 110 16.62 -31.64 -15.66
CA TRP A 110 16.77 -32.94 -16.32
C TRP A 110 18.14 -33.18 -16.99
N GLY A 111 18.87 -32.11 -17.32
CA GLY A 111 20.12 -32.15 -18.07
C GLY A 111 21.38 -31.85 -17.25
N GLY A 112 21.35 -32.11 -15.94
CA GLY A 112 22.56 -32.16 -15.12
C GLY A 112 23.40 -33.39 -15.47
N ILE A 113 24.22 -33.26 -16.51
CA ILE A 113 25.40 -34.08 -16.78
C ILE A 113 26.61 -33.15 -16.81
#